data_AF-A0A9D7C3Z3-F1
#
_entry.id   AF-A0A9D7C3Z3-F1
#
_cell.length_a   1.000
_cell.length_b   1.000
_cell.length_c   1.000
_cell.angle_alpha   90.00
_cell.angle_beta   90.00
_cell.angle_gamma   90.00
#
_symmetry.space_group_name_H-M   'P 1'
#
loop_
_entity.id
_entity.type
_entity.pdbx_description
1 polymer ?
#
loop_
_entity_poly.entity_id
_entity_poly.type
_entity_poly.pdbx_seq_one_letter_code
_entity_poly.pdbx_strand_id
1 'polypeptide(L)'
;MKKLLFLLILLYNTAVSQDRNAIRSIVSESMLSNDELRFANNTMEDGFVGEHWFAEVDFNPEESQLVLNFPDGSSATWDNNIAKMHGAGIYSWRGKTNDGLGRATLVYNNGMITGRVSVNPRLTYRIQPLSKNRHMVYRVNPAAGTREESNEHYKMMSDRAWVPSEEMHSPKRNEQEDEAMKLTGNDCYIRILVGFDNVAGPSLVDPIGFALECIVLSNDIYAQSEVNFEAELAYADIYPDAASVDIDDALAQWQFDFDNGFDNVFSDREQYDADFCILITENFDGDYVGLAATIGASYSSAFCVVEDGAAIDNLSFTHEIGHLMGARHDLYVDGSGDYNHGYIIHSEQVRTVMAYNTECEDNGYDCDRVEYFSNPDVDFPGTGKALGDADDAHNERALDENEVDFKDLEPIVTNKTFLFPETISGTIYGSITALSSIHNASSYEISNGAQGVWSAGDELYLDVGFEVESGSQFEGKIAGCNASKIGETVDESFVNGMDATLLMNIFPDPASNETSISFTLPETAMIRGMLYDLSGRNLLTFINNTFEPGNHQVNIDVSKIPSGTYLCKMDAGAIREVKKLVVQH
;
A
#
# COMPACT_ATOMS: atom_id res chain seq x y z
N MET A 1 -22.21 39.63 -51.15
CA MET A 1 -23.63 39.24 -51.00
C MET A 1 -23.65 37.81 -50.49
N LYS A 2 -23.72 37.61 -49.17
CA LYS A 2 -24.88 37.14 -48.38
C LYS A 2 -25.35 35.70 -48.68
N LYS A 3 -25.06 34.84 -47.68
CA LYS A 3 -25.93 33.83 -47.01
C LYS A 3 -26.41 32.62 -47.84
N LEU A 4 -26.42 31.37 -47.36
CA LEU A 4 -27.07 30.84 -46.14
C LEU A 4 -26.52 29.40 -45.91
N LEU A 5 -25.89 29.09 -44.76
CA LEU A 5 -26.42 28.24 -43.67
C LEU A 5 -27.07 26.91 -44.12
N PHE A 6 -26.39 25.78 -43.90
CA PHE A 6 -27.04 24.55 -43.45
C PHE A 6 -26.14 23.82 -42.44
N LEU A 7 -26.47 24.09 -41.19
CA LEU A 7 -26.10 23.33 -40.01
C LEU A 7 -26.82 21.97 -40.11
N LEU A 8 -26.10 20.86 -40.24
CA LEU A 8 -26.66 19.53 -39.95
C LEU A 8 -25.98 19.03 -38.68
N ILE A 9 -26.51 19.47 -37.55
CA ILE A 9 -26.41 18.74 -36.28
C ILE A 9 -27.21 17.46 -36.52
N LEU A 10 -26.51 16.34 -36.71
CA LEU A 10 -27.10 15.02 -36.55
C LEU A 10 -27.28 14.79 -35.05
N LEU A 11 -28.45 15.20 -34.56
CA LEU A 11 -29.05 14.67 -33.35
C LEU A 11 -29.32 13.18 -33.61
N TYR A 12 -28.34 12.32 -33.31
CA TYR A 12 -28.65 10.94 -32.94
C TYR A 12 -29.20 10.97 -31.52
N ASN A 13 -30.51 11.21 -31.45
CA ASN A 13 -31.32 11.03 -30.27
C ASN A 13 -31.81 9.57 -30.30
N THR A 14 -30.88 8.64 -30.04
CA THR A 14 -31.23 7.30 -29.55
C THR A 14 -31.10 7.40 -28.04
N ALA A 15 -32.17 7.05 -27.32
CA ALA A 15 -32.25 7.09 -25.87
C ALA A 15 -30.94 6.58 -25.24
N VAL A 16 -30.11 7.51 -24.77
CA VAL A 16 -28.98 7.21 -23.90
C VAL A 16 -29.63 6.67 -22.63
N SER A 17 -29.45 5.39 -22.37
CA SER A 17 -29.74 4.81 -21.06
C SER A 17 -29.10 5.71 -20.01
N GLN A 18 -29.82 5.96 -18.92
CA GLN A 18 -29.31 6.70 -17.77
C GLN A 18 -28.27 5.85 -17.02
N ASP A 19 -27.31 5.25 -17.72
CA ASP A 19 -26.24 4.48 -17.13
C ASP A 19 -25.21 5.50 -16.64
N ARG A 20 -25.21 5.75 -15.33
CA ARG A 20 -24.50 6.88 -14.71
C ARG A 20 -23.00 6.67 -14.57
N ASN A 21 -22.51 5.48 -14.93
CA ASN A 21 -21.10 5.13 -15.01
C ASN A 21 -20.77 4.66 -16.43
N ALA A 22 -20.44 5.60 -17.30
CA ALA A 22 -20.17 5.31 -18.70
C ALA A 22 -18.98 6.12 -19.20
N ILE A 23 -18.16 5.49 -20.02
CA ILE A 23 -17.30 6.23 -20.95
C ILE A 23 -18.24 6.94 -21.95
N ARG A 24 -18.47 8.24 -21.71
CA ARG A 24 -19.62 8.99 -22.27
C ARG A 24 -19.44 9.40 -23.72
N SER A 25 -18.23 9.83 -24.08
CA SER A 25 -17.95 10.35 -25.42
C SER A 25 -16.49 10.23 -25.79
N ILE A 26 -16.25 9.79 -27.02
CA ILE A 26 -14.93 9.80 -27.63
C ILE A 26 -14.52 11.25 -27.88
N VAL A 27 -13.32 11.59 -27.41
CA VAL A 27 -12.71 12.90 -27.52
C VAL A 27 -11.72 12.87 -28.68
N SER A 28 -11.74 13.90 -29.52
CA SER A 28 -10.69 14.05 -30.54
C SER A 28 -9.39 14.49 -29.88
N GLU A 29 -8.27 13.90 -30.29
CA GLU A 29 -6.92 14.31 -29.88
C GLU A 29 -6.68 15.82 -30.03
N SER A 30 -7.28 16.47 -31.05
CA SER A 30 -7.18 17.92 -31.27
C SER A 30 -7.81 18.78 -30.16
N MET A 31 -8.61 18.16 -29.29
CA MET A 31 -9.17 18.78 -28.09
C MET A 31 -8.25 18.63 -26.87
N LEU A 32 -7.24 17.76 -26.96
CA LEU A 32 -6.00 17.64 -26.18
C LEU A 32 -5.44 18.98 -25.66
N SER A 33 -5.22 19.17 -24.36
CA SER A 33 -4.24 20.17 -23.93
C SER A 33 -2.81 19.64 -24.15
N ASN A 34 -1.82 20.51 -24.12
CA ASN A 34 -0.42 20.10 -24.27
C ASN A 34 0.03 19.15 -23.15
N ASP A 35 -0.44 19.35 -21.92
CA ASP A 35 -0.10 18.47 -20.80
C ASP A 35 -0.73 17.09 -20.96
N GLU A 36 -2.00 17.01 -21.37
CA GLU A 36 -2.67 15.72 -21.62
C GLU A 36 -2.05 14.99 -22.81
N LEU A 37 -1.61 15.71 -23.85
CA LEU A 37 -0.84 15.11 -24.95
C LEU A 37 0.52 14.60 -24.48
N ARG A 38 1.20 15.31 -23.56
CA ARG A 38 2.46 14.83 -22.97
C ARG A 38 2.23 13.51 -22.23
N PHE A 39 1.25 13.45 -21.33
CA PHE A 39 0.95 12.23 -20.58
C PHE A 39 0.55 11.06 -21.50
N ALA A 40 -0.30 11.32 -22.51
CA ALA A 40 -0.67 10.29 -23.47
C ALA A 40 0.54 9.76 -24.26
N ASN A 41 1.47 10.64 -24.65
CA ASN A 41 2.68 10.24 -25.37
C ASN A 41 3.61 9.42 -24.49
N ASN A 42 3.82 9.81 -23.23
CA ASN A 42 4.62 9.03 -22.28
C ASN A 42 4.06 7.59 -22.17
N THR A 43 2.75 7.45 -21.92
CA THR A 43 2.11 6.11 -21.85
C THR A 43 2.27 5.29 -23.13
N MET A 44 2.31 5.93 -24.30
CA MET A 44 2.52 5.24 -25.57
C MET A 44 3.96 4.77 -25.78
N GLU A 45 4.94 5.35 -25.09
CA GLU A 45 6.35 4.96 -25.18
C GLU A 45 6.64 3.64 -24.44
N ASP A 46 5.83 3.28 -23.43
CA ASP A 46 5.98 2.08 -22.59
C ASP A 46 5.80 0.74 -23.33
N GLY A 47 5.32 0.77 -24.59
CA GLY A 47 5.19 -0.42 -25.45
C GLY A 47 3.98 -1.33 -25.16
N PHE A 48 3.31 -1.16 -24.02
CA PHE A 48 2.09 -1.90 -23.65
C PHE A 48 0.81 -1.39 -24.33
N VAL A 49 0.88 -0.29 -25.09
CA VAL A 49 -0.29 0.34 -25.70
C VAL A 49 -0.62 -0.25 -27.07
N GLY A 50 -1.79 -0.88 -27.17
CA GLY A 50 -2.41 -1.29 -28.42
C GLY A 50 -3.33 -0.21 -29.02
N GLU A 51 -4.48 -0.64 -29.55
CA GLU A 51 -5.52 0.28 -30.02
C GLU A 51 -6.00 1.19 -28.88
N HIS A 52 -6.07 2.50 -29.13
CA HIS A 52 -6.42 3.49 -28.11
C HIS A 52 -7.36 4.57 -28.63
N TRP A 53 -8.04 5.22 -27.70
CA TRP A 53 -8.84 6.42 -27.95
C TRP A 53 -8.90 7.29 -26.70
N PHE A 54 -9.28 8.55 -26.87
CA PHE A 54 -9.50 9.46 -25.76
C PHE A 54 -10.98 9.52 -25.43
N ALA A 55 -11.31 9.64 -24.16
CA ALA A 55 -12.69 9.73 -23.74
C ALA A 55 -12.89 10.59 -22.50
N GLU A 56 -14.12 11.07 -22.34
CA GLU A 56 -14.61 11.55 -21.06
C GLU A 56 -15.25 10.39 -20.30
N VAL A 57 -14.77 10.13 -19.08
CA VAL A 57 -15.30 9.09 -18.20
C VAL A 57 -16.07 9.74 -17.07
N ASP A 58 -17.36 9.42 -16.97
CA ASP A 58 -18.22 9.78 -15.84
C ASP A 58 -18.35 8.53 -14.98
N PHE A 59 -17.75 8.54 -13.79
CA PHE A 59 -17.81 7.42 -12.85
C PHE A 59 -18.23 7.91 -11.46
N ASN A 60 -19.29 7.30 -10.96
CA ASN A 60 -19.76 7.40 -9.61
C ASN A 60 -19.48 6.06 -8.89
N PRO A 61 -18.60 6.04 -7.87
CA PRO A 61 -18.25 4.82 -7.15
C PRO A 61 -19.44 4.17 -6.41
N GLU A 62 -20.52 4.90 -6.17
CA GLU A 62 -21.73 4.38 -5.51
C GLU A 62 -22.66 3.60 -6.46
N GLU A 63 -22.49 3.72 -7.78
CA GLU A 63 -23.35 3.03 -8.73
C GLU A 63 -22.95 1.54 -8.87
N SER A 64 -23.95 0.72 -9.16
CA SER A 64 -23.79 -0.74 -9.20
C SER A 64 -23.27 -1.28 -10.52
N GLN A 65 -23.05 -0.43 -11.53
CA GLN A 65 -22.64 -0.86 -12.86
C GLN A 65 -21.55 0.03 -13.42
N LEU A 66 -20.73 -0.53 -14.30
CA LEU A 66 -19.78 0.18 -15.16
C LEU A 66 -20.06 -0.22 -16.61
N VAL A 67 -20.17 0.77 -17.50
CA VAL A 67 -20.37 0.56 -18.94
C VAL A 67 -19.20 1.15 -19.73
N LEU A 68 -18.48 0.30 -20.46
CA LEU A 68 -17.46 0.72 -21.42
C LEU A 68 -18.04 0.73 -22.82
N ASN A 69 -18.03 1.89 -23.48
CA ASN A 69 -18.42 2.04 -24.88
C ASN A 69 -17.18 2.04 -25.78
N PHE A 70 -17.19 1.21 -26.82
CA PHE A 70 -16.09 1.06 -27.77
C PHE A 70 -16.30 1.91 -29.03
N PRO A 71 -15.21 2.30 -29.74
CA PRO A 71 -15.30 3.09 -30.97
C PRO A 71 -16.10 2.45 -32.12
N ASP A 72 -16.22 1.12 -32.13
CA ASP A 72 -17.01 0.39 -33.12
C ASP A 72 -18.53 0.39 -32.81
N GLY A 73 -18.94 1.02 -31.70
CA GLY A 73 -20.32 1.12 -31.24
C GLY A 73 -20.78 -0.06 -30.38
N SER A 74 -19.92 -1.02 -30.08
CA SER A 74 -20.19 -2.07 -29.09
C SER A 74 -20.00 -1.54 -27.66
N SER A 75 -20.46 -2.31 -26.67
CA SER A 75 -20.28 -1.98 -25.26
C SER A 75 -20.12 -3.23 -24.41
N ALA A 76 -19.39 -3.10 -23.30
CA ALA A 76 -19.30 -4.11 -22.25
C ALA A 76 -19.79 -3.53 -20.91
N THR A 77 -20.39 -4.39 -20.08
CA THR A 77 -20.96 -4.00 -18.79
C THR A 77 -20.46 -4.92 -17.69
N TRP A 78 -19.98 -4.31 -16.61
CA TRP A 78 -19.59 -4.99 -15.39
C TRP A 78 -20.53 -4.57 -14.27
N ASP A 79 -20.98 -5.55 -13.50
CA ASP A 79 -21.77 -5.35 -12.31
C ASP A 79 -20.82 -5.29 -11.09
N ASN A 80 -21.06 -4.30 -10.23
CA ASN A 80 -20.28 -4.05 -9.03
C ASN A 80 -20.41 -5.22 -8.06
N ASN A 81 -19.29 -5.73 -7.58
CA ASN A 81 -19.27 -6.70 -6.49
C ASN A 81 -18.72 -6.09 -5.20
N ILE A 82 -17.78 -5.14 -5.28
CA ILE A 82 -17.08 -4.56 -4.13
C ILE A 82 -16.76 -3.10 -4.42
N ALA A 83 -17.25 -2.19 -3.58
CA ALA A 83 -16.76 -0.81 -3.51
C ALA A 83 -16.11 -0.59 -2.13
N LYS A 84 -14.85 -0.16 -2.10
CA LYS A 84 -14.09 0.10 -0.86
C LYS A 84 -13.61 1.54 -0.85
N MET A 85 -13.92 2.27 0.22
CA MET A 85 -13.42 3.62 0.45
C MET A 85 -12.07 3.52 1.15
N HIS A 86 -11.05 4.11 0.54
CA HIS A 86 -9.68 4.10 1.04
C HIS A 86 -9.38 5.35 1.86
N GLY A 87 -9.92 6.48 1.42
CA GLY A 87 -9.90 7.76 2.12
C GLY A 87 -11.07 8.62 1.63
N ALA A 88 -11.26 9.79 2.24
CA ALA A 88 -12.25 10.74 1.76
C ALA A 88 -12.01 11.04 0.26
N GLY A 89 -13.05 10.91 -0.56
CA GLY A 89 -12.95 11.15 -2.02
C GLY A 89 -12.17 10.11 -2.82
N ILE A 90 -11.70 9.02 -2.19
CA ILE A 90 -10.92 7.96 -2.82
C ILE A 90 -11.63 6.61 -2.65
N TYR A 91 -11.96 5.98 -3.77
CA TYR A 91 -12.71 4.73 -3.81
C TYR A 91 -12.05 3.76 -4.76
N SER A 92 -12.09 2.49 -4.41
CA SER A 92 -11.88 1.41 -5.37
C SER A 92 -13.19 0.69 -5.66
N TRP A 93 -13.27 0.14 -6.87
CA TRP A 93 -14.44 -0.56 -7.37
C TRP A 93 -13.97 -1.80 -8.12
N ARG A 94 -14.52 -2.96 -7.77
CA ARG A 94 -14.29 -4.23 -8.46
C ARG A 94 -15.60 -4.80 -8.97
N GLY A 95 -15.63 -5.20 -10.23
CA GLY A 95 -16.83 -5.72 -10.89
C GLY A 95 -16.55 -6.88 -11.84
N LYS A 96 -17.61 -7.60 -12.19
CA LYS A 96 -17.56 -8.73 -13.12
C LYS A 96 -18.64 -8.59 -14.18
N THR A 97 -18.36 -9.09 -15.38
CA THR A 97 -19.38 -9.26 -16.42
C THR A 97 -20.36 -10.38 -16.04
N ASN A 98 -21.54 -10.38 -16.65
CA ASN A 98 -22.61 -11.33 -16.36
C ASN A 98 -22.26 -12.80 -16.66
N ASP A 99 -21.36 -13.06 -17.60
CA ASP A 99 -20.86 -14.41 -17.89
C ASP A 99 -19.67 -14.82 -16.99
N GLY A 100 -19.18 -13.90 -16.15
CA GLY A 100 -18.08 -14.11 -15.23
C GLY A 100 -16.68 -14.08 -15.87
N LEU A 101 -16.58 -13.87 -17.19
CA LEU A 101 -15.31 -13.95 -17.92
C LEU A 101 -14.52 -12.64 -17.88
N GLY A 102 -15.21 -11.51 -17.91
CA GLY A 102 -14.61 -10.18 -17.82
C GLY A 102 -14.59 -9.62 -16.39
N ARG A 103 -13.55 -8.85 -16.06
CA ARG A 103 -13.29 -8.19 -14.78
C ARG A 103 -13.07 -6.70 -14.94
N ALA A 104 -13.28 -5.94 -13.88
CA ALA A 104 -12.99 -4.52 -13.88
C ALA A 104 -12.53 -4.10 -12.48
N THR A 105 -11.38 -3.43 -12.44
CA THR A 105 -10.73 -2.92 -11.24
C THR A 105 -10.45 -1.44 -11.47
N LEU A 106 -11.17 -0.57 -10.75
CA LEU A 106 -11.06 0.87 -10.90
C LEU A 106 -10.70 1.53 -9.57
N VAL A 107 -9.91 2.59 -9.64
CA VAL A 107 -9.68 3.55 -8.57
C VAL A 107 -10.19 4.91 -9.02
N TYR A 108 -11.04 5.50 -8.20
CA TYR A 108 -11.48 6.88 -8.30
C TYR A 108 -10.76 7.70 -7.23
N ASN A 109 -10.06 8.76 -7.64
CA ASN A 109 -9.43 9.72 -6.76
C ASN A 109 -9.83 11.14 -7.18
N ASN A 110 -10.76 11.74 -6.43
CA ASN A 110 -11.11 13.16 -6.58
C ASN A 110 -11.50 13.60 -8.01
N GLY A 111 -12.08 12.69 -8.80
CA GLY A 111 -12.53 12.88 -10.17
C GLY A 111 -11.64 12.20 -11.21
N MET A 112 -10.38 11.92 -10.87
CA MET A 112 -9.53 11.10 -11.72
C MET A 112 -9.90 9.63 -11.53
N ILE A 113 -9.81 8.87 -12.62
CA ILE A 113 -10.14 7.45 -12.64
C ILE A 113 -8.99 6.76 -13.32
N THR A 114 -8.44 5.76 -12.64
CA THR A 114 -7.48 4.84 -13.23
C THR A 114 -7.99 3.42 -13.05
N GLY A 115 -7.60 2.50 -13.90
CA GLY A 115 -8.04 1.12 -13.74
C GLY A 115 -7.93 0.28 -14.98
N ARG A 116 -8.17 -1.01 -14.76
CA ARG A 116 -8.05 -2.07 -15.75
C ARG A 116 -9.37 -2.81 -15.89
N VAL A 117 -9.80 -3.02 -17.13
CA VAL A 117 -11.07 -3.69 -17.47
C VAL A 117 -10.85 -4.75 -18.55
N SER A 118 -11.14 -6.00 -18.21
CA SER A 118 -11.12 -7.13 -19.13
C SER A 118 -12.53 -7.49 -19.57
N VAL A 119 -12.75 -7.60 -20.88
CA VAL A 119 -14.01 -8.09 -21.46
C VAL A 119 -14.07 -9.62 -21.33
N ASN A 120 -12.90 -10.26 -21.43
CA ASN A 120 -12.63 -11.65 -21.15
C ASN A 120 -11.12 -11.77 -20.81
N PRO A 121 -10.61 -12.95 -20.37
CA PRO A 121 -9.23 -13.08 -19.92
C PRO A 121 -8.13 -12.72 -20.93
N ARG A 122 -8.46 -12.54 -22.22
CA ARG A 122 -7.50 -12.18 -23.30
C ARG A 122 -7.69 -10.79 -23.88
N LEU A 123 -8.72 -10.08 -23.45
CA LEU A 123 -9.04 -8.78 -23.99
C LEU A 123 -9.20 -7.78 -22.87
N THR A 124 -8.08 -7.13 -22.57
CA THR A 124 -7.95 -6.18 -21.47
C THR A 124 -7.69 -4.78 -21.98
N TYR A 125 -8.33 -3.82 -21.35
CA TYR A 125 -8.15 -2.40 -21.57
C TYR A 125 -7.74 -1.72 -20.28
N ARG A 126 -6.95 -0.66 -20.40
CA ARG A 126 -6.63 0.25 -19.31
C ARG A 126 -7.29 1.60 -19.54
N ILE A 127 -7.77 2.20 -18.47
CA ILE A 127 -8.33 3.55 -18.40
C ILE A 127 -7.31 4.38 -17.64
N GLN A 128 -6.53 5.19 -18.35
CA GLN A 128 -5.47 6.01 -17.78
C GLN A 128 -5.93 7.48 -17.71
N PRO A 129 -5.86 8.14 -16.54
CA PRO A 129 -6.21 9.55 -16.45
C PRO A 129 -5.17 10.42 -17.16
N LEU A 130 -5.65 11.40 -17.93
CA LEU A 130 -4.86 12.51 -18.49
C LEU A 130 -5.16 13.81 -17.73
N SER A 131 -6.39 13.95 -17.24
CA SER A 131 -6.84 15.01 -16.33
C SER A 131 -8.16 14.58 -15.65
N LYS A 132 -8.74 15.44 -14.79
CA LYS A 132 -9.92 15.15 -13.95
C LYS A 132 -11.16 14.58 -14.66
N ASN A 133 -11.30 14.72 -15.98
CA ASN A 133 -12.40 14.07 -16.72
C ASN A 133 -11.96 13.56 -18.09
N ARG A 134 -10.65 13.50 -18.36
CA ARG A 134 -10.13 13.05 -19.65
C ARG A 134 -9.18 11.91 -19.45
N HIS A 135 -9.41 10.89 -20.24
CA HIS A 135 -8.74 9.62 -20.10
C HIS A 135 -8.28 9.14 -21.46
N MET A 136 -7.15 8.46 -21.46
CA MET A 136 -6.78 7.57 -22.53
C MET A 136 -7.30 6.19 -22.18
N VAL A 137 -8.01 5.57 -23.11
CA VAL A 137 -8.42 4.18 -22.99
C VAL A 137 -7.68 3.41 -24.06
N TYR A 138 -6.99 2.35 -23.67
CA TYR A 138 -6.20 1.56 -24.61
C TYR A 138 -6.30 0.08 -24.32
N ARG A 139 -6.22 -0.72 -25.38
CA ARG A 139 -6.04 -2.17 -25.26
C ARG A 139 -4.63 -2.44 -24.75
N VAL A 140 -4.51 -3.21 -23.68
CA VAL A 140 -3.22 -3.68 -23.18
C VAL A 140 -2.67 -4.70 -24.17
N ASN A 141 -1.41 -4.53 -24.56
CA ASN A 141 -0.67 -5.45 -25.42
C ASN A 141 0.10 -6.47 -24.56
N PRO A 142 -0.42 -7.68 -24.33
CA PRO A 142 0.24 -8.69 -23.48
C PRO A 142 1.59 -9.15 -24.06
N ALA A 143 1.80 -9.04 -25.37
CA ALA A 143 3.05 -9.40 -26.03
C ALA A 143 4.20 -8.40 -25.78
N ALA A 144 3.94 -7.24 -25.16
CA ALA A 144 4.99 -6.31 -24.73
C ALA A 144 5.66 -6.75 -23.41
N GLY A 145 5.05 -7.69 -22.68
CA GLY A 145 5.53 -8.21 -21.41
C GLY A 145 6.68 -9.23 -21.49
N THR A 146 7.59 -9.11 -22.46
CA THR A 146 8.73 -10.02 -22.61
C THR A 146 9.99 -9.55 -21.88
N ARG A 147 9.97 -8.33 -21.32
CA ARG A 147 11.01 -7.83 -20.42
C ARG A 147 10.80 -8.46 -19.05
N GLU A 148 11.65 -9.41 -18.69
CA GLU A 148 11.56 -10.26 -17.50
C GLU A 148 12.95 -10.36 -16.86
N GLU A 149 13.02 -10.57 -15.54
CA GLU A 149 14.29 -10.60 -14.79
C GLU A 149 15.28 -11.68 -15.26
N SER A 150 16.59 -11.46 -15.06
CA SER A 150 17.62 -12.35 -15.60
C SER A 150 17.77 -13.65 -14.81
N ASN A 151 18.19 -14.72 -15.48
CA ASN A 151 18.57 -15.99 -14.85
C ASN A 151 19.73 -15.86 -13.83
N GLU A 152 20.58 -14.82 -13.94
CA GLU A 152 21.64 -14.58 -12.94
C GLU A 152 21.08 -13.91 -11.68
N HIS A 153 20.16 -12.95 -11.84
CA HIS A 153 19.49 -12.25 -10.75
C HIS A 153 18.51 -13.13 -10.00
N TYR A 154 17.74 -13.94 -10.74
CA TYR A 154 16.89 -14.97 -10.14
C TYR A 154 17.68 -15.88 -9.19
N LYS A 155 18.88 -16.31 -9.62
CA LYS A 155 19.78 -17.10 -8.78
C LYS A 155 20.28 -16.34 -7.56
N MET A 156 20.48 -15.02 -7.66
CA MET A 156 20.84 -14.21 -6.49
C MET A 156 19.71 -14.19 -5.46
N MET A 157 18.46 -13.99 -5.90
CA MET A 157 17.28 -14.03 -5.02
C MET A 157 17.04 -15.41 -4.41
N SER A 158 17.30 -16.49 -5.17
CA SER A 158 17.12 -17.88 -4.69
C SER A 158 18.24 -18.36 -3.76
N ASP A 159 19.47 -17.88 -3.94
CA ASP A 159 20.65 -18.39 -3.24
C ASP A 159 21.05 -17.56 -2.01
N ARG A 160 20.61 -16.29 -1.89
CA ARG A 160 20.93 -15.40 -0.76
C ARG A 160 19.82 -14.38 -0.49
N ALA A 161 19.45 -14.22 0.79
CA ALA A 161 19.17 -12.87 1.28
C ALA A 161 20.49 -12.10 1.16
N TRP A 162 20.60 -11.16 0.23
CA TRP A 162 21.79 -10.31 0.13
C TRP A 162 21.96 -9.56 1.45
N VAL A 163 23.09 -9.78 2.13
CA VAL A 163 23.45 -9.07 3.37
C VAL A 163 24.62 -8.16 3.04
N PRO A 164 24.50 -6.84 3.19
CA PRO A 164 25.61 -5.94 2.94
C PRO A 164 26.73 -6.09 3.96
N SER A 165 27.92 -5.61 3.60
CA SER A 165 29.04 -5.46 4.55
C SER A 165 28.64 -4.57 5.74
N GLU A 166 29.29 -4.79 6.89
CA GLU A 166 28.98 -4.21 8.23
C GLU A 166 28.81 -2.67 8.33
N GLU A 167 28.99 -1.91 7.25
CA GLU A 167 28.83 -0.44 7.19
C GLU A 167 27.47 0.05 6.61
N MET A 168 26.55 -0.82 6.16
CA MET A 168 25.23 -0.41 5.65
C MET A 168 24.12 -0.46 6.72
N HIS A 169 23.27 0.57 6.73
CA HIS A 169 22.10 0.66 7.60
C HIS A 169 20.99 -0.26 7.09
N SER A 170 21.01 -1.52 7.54
CA SER A 170 19.85 -2.40 7.41
C SER A 170 18.76 -1.99 8.40
N PRO A 171 17.48 -2.03 8.02
CA PRO A 171 16.39 -1.83 8.97
C PRO A 171 16.46 -2.92 10.05
N LYS A 172 16.62 -2.49 11.30
CA LYS A 172 16.60 -3.35 12.49
C LYS A 172 15.47 -2.91 13.39
N ARG A 173 14.58 -3.85 13.73
CA ARG A 173 13.46 -3.58 14.63
C ARG A 173 13.91 -3.70 16.10
N ASN A 174 13.43 -2.83 16.98
CA ASN A 174 13.81 -2.81 18.39
C ASN A 174 13.20 -4.03 19.14
N GLU A 175 14.01 -5.03 19.47
CA GLU A 175 13.61 -6.30 20.12
C GLU A 175 13.30 -6.18 21.64
N GLN A 176 12.68 -5.10 22.12
CA GLN A 176 12.30 -5.05 23.54
C GLN A 176 11.02 -5.86 23.80
N GLU A 177 11.23 -7.00 24.49
CA GLU A 177 10.27 -7.93 25.09
C GLU A 177 9.10 -7.19 25.78
N ASP A 178 7.93 -7.21 25.16
CA ASP A 178 6.64 -7.03 25.83
C ASP A 178 5.73 -8.19 25.34
N GLU A 179 5.07 -8.89 26.26
CA GLU A 179 4.17 -10.01 25.95
C GLU A 179 3.02 -9.53 25.02
N ALA A 180 3.19 -9.74 23.71
CA ALA A 180 2.29 -9.22 22.68
C ALA A 180 1.00 -10.06 22.59
N MET A 181 -0.14 -9.37 22.50
CA MET A 181 -1.42 -9.98 22.17
C MET A 181 -1.52 -10.10 20.65
N LYS A 182 -1.53 -11.34 20.16
CA LYS A 182 -1.48 -11.69 18.73
C LYS A 182 -2.77 -11.32 18.02
N LEU A 183 -2.67 -10.60 16.90
CA LEU A 183 -3.80 -10.41 16.00
C LEU A 183 -4.09 -11.74 15.29
N THR A 184 -5.32 -12.23 15.43
CA THR A 184 -5.81 -13.37 14.64
C THR A 184 -7.20 -13.01 14.14
N GLY A 185 -7.39 -12.99 12.82
CA GLY A 185 -8.66 -12.63 12.19
C GLY A 185 -8.58 -12.43 10.68
N ASN A 186 -9.73 -12.56 10.02
CA ASN A 186 -9.92 -12.44 8.57
C ASN A 186 -9.83 -11.00 8.02
N ASP A 187 -9.48 -10.02 8.86
CA ASP A 187 -9.42 -8.59 8.48
C ASP A 187 -8.00 -7.99 8.60
N CYS A 188 -6.94 -8.81 8.77
CA CYS A 188 -5.56 -8.33 8.76
C CYS A 188 -5.02 -8.32 7.32
N TYR A 189 -4.73 -7.13 6.81
CA TYR A 189 -4.16 -6.89 5.48
C TYR A 189 -2.62 -6.94 5.50
N ILE A 190 -1.99 -7.31 4.39
CA ILE A 190 -0.58 -6.95 4.16
C ILE A 190 -0.52 -5.46 3.85
N ARG A 191 0.19 -4.70 4.67
CA ARG A 191 0.30 -3.25 4.59
C ARG A 191 1.48 -2.85 3.72
N ILE A 192 1.22 -2.06 2.69
CA ILE A 192 2.21 -1.78 1.66
C ILE A 192 2.54 -0.28 1.61
N LEU A 193 3.83 0.03 1.69
CA LEU A 193 4.38 1.35 1.39
C LEU A 193 4.80 1.39 -0.08
N VAL A 194 4.33 2.41 -0.82
CA VAL A 194 4.71 2.66 -2.22
C VAL A 194 5.45 3.99 -2.33
N GLY A 195 6.76 3.94 -2.53
CA GLY A 195 7.57 5.11 -2.87
C GLY A 195 7.61 5.32 -4.37
N PHE A 196 7.57 6.57 -4.82
CA PHE A 196 7.94 6.96 -6.17
C PHE A 196 9.25 7.72 -6.11
N ASP A 197 10.17 7.49 -7.04
CA ASP A 197 11.32 8.38 -7.17
C ASP A 197 10.91 9.74 -7.76
N ASN A 198 11.86 10.70 -7.78
CA ASN A 198 11.58 12.05 -8.28
C ASN A 198 11.38 12.15 -9.81
N VAL A 199 11.39 11.01 -10.51
CA VAL A 199 11.21 10.89 -11.95
C VAL A 199 9.81 10.33 -12.25
N ALA A 200 9.48 9.15 -11.70
CA ALA A 200 8.20 8.49 -11.89
C ALA A 200 7.03 9.19 -11.19
N GLY A 201 7.24 9.75 -10.00
CA GLY A 201 6.17 10.46 -9.30
C GLY A 201 5.59 11.60 -10.15
N PRO A 202 6.42 12.53 -10.66
CA PRO A 202 5.96 13.64 -11.50
C PRO A 202 5.48 13.26 -12.91
N SER A 203 5.78 12.06 -13.40
CA SER A 203 5.33 11.59 -14.72
C SER A 203 3.89 11.10 -14.71
N LEU A 204 3.41 10.64 -13.55
CA LEU A 204 2.05 10.19 -13.34
C LEU A 204 1.11 11.37 -13.09
N VAL A 205 -0.08 11.30 -13.70
CA VAL A 205 -1.16 12.29 -13.46
C VAL A 205 -1.71 12.17 -12.05
N ASP A 206 -1.77 10.95 -11.54
CA ASP A 206 -2.36 10.60 -10.25
C ASP A 206 -1.56 9.46 -9.59
N PRO A 207 -0.44 9.77 -8.91
CA PRO A 207 0.39 8.75 -8.29
C PRO A 207 -0.35 7.97 -7.18
N ILE A 208 -1.28 8.59 -6.45
CA ILE A 208 -2.12 7.89 -5.45
C ILE A 208 -3.03 6.88 -6.15
N GLY A 209 -3.70 7.33 -7.22
CA GLY A 209 -4.56 6.48 -8.03
C GLY A 209 -3.79 5.28 -8.57
N PHE A 210 -2.58 5.51 -9.08
CA PHE A 210 -1.67 4.47 -9.55
C PHE A 210 -1.29 3.47 -8.45
N ALA A 211 -0.81 3.94 -7.29
CA ALA A 211 -0.45 3.07 -6.17
C ALA A 211 -1.64 2.21 -5.72
N LEU A 212 -2.83 2.81 -5.60
CA LEU A 212 -4.04 2.08 -5.25
C LEU A 212 -4.48 1.11 -6.36
N GLU A 213 -4.27 1.44 -7.64
CA GLU A 213 -4.57 0.52 -8.73
C GLU A 213 -3.70 -0.74 -8.64
N CYS A 214 -2.40 -0.59 -8.37
CA CYS A 214 -1.50 -1.73 -8.10
C CYS A 214 -2.03 -2.62 -6.97
N ILE A 215 -2.45 -2.04 -5.85
CA ILE A 215 -2.99 -2.78 -4.70
C ILE A 215 -4.31 -3.47 -5.04
N VAL A 216 -5.27 -2.75 -5.63
CA VAL A 216 -6.61 -3.28 -5.91
C VAL A 216 -6.57 -4.34 -7.01
N LEU A 217 -5.70 -4.18 -8.01
CA LEU A 217 -5.47 -5.18 -9.05
C LEU A 217 -4.84 -6.44 -8.44
N SER A 218 -3.82 -6.29 -7.59
CA SER A 218 -3.22 -7.42 -6.88
C SER A 218 -4.28 -8.17 -6.05
N ASN A 219 -5.15 -7.46 -5.34
CA ASN A 219 -6.25 -8.08 -4.59
C ASN A 219 -7.29 -8.78 -5.47
N ASP A 220 -7.58 -8.30 -6.68
CA ASP A 220 -8.44 -9.02 -7.62
C ASP A 220 -7.74 -10.27 -8.17
N ILE A 221 -6.42 -10.23 -8.37
CA ILE A 221 -5.61 -11.40 -8.75
C ILE A 221 -5.57 -12.44 -7.63
N TYR A 222 -5.33 -12.04 -6.39
CA TYR A 222 -5.34 -12.92 -5.22
C TYR A 222 -6.70 -13.62 -5.09
N ALA A 223 -7.79 -12.84 -5.09
CA ALA A 223 -9.14 -13.38 -4.97
C ALA A 223 -9.52 -14.31 -6.13
N GLN A 224 -8.99 -14.09 -7.33
CA GLN A 224 -9.21 -14.96 -8.49
C GLN A 224 -8.41 -16.26 -8.42
N SER A 225 -7.26 -16.21 -7.76
CA SER A 225 -6.36 -17.34 -7.59
C SER A 225 -6.68 -18.15 -6.32
N GLU A 226 -7.73 -17.75 -5.57
CA GLU A 226 -8.11 -18.30 -4.26
C GLU A 226 -7.08 -18.10 -3.14
N VAL A 227 -6.18 -17.14 -3.31
CA VAL A 227 -5.24 -16.69 -2.27
C VAL A 227 -6.00 -16.00 -1.14
N ASN A 228 -5.74 -16.38 0.11
CA ASN A 228 -6.57 -16.07 1.28
C ASN A 228 -6.14 -14.82 2.07
N PHE A 229 -5.66 -13.78 1.37
CA PHE A 229 -5.36 -12.48 1.97
C PHE A 229 -5.73 -11.29 1.07
N GLU A 230 -5.75 -10.10 1.65
CA GLU A 230 -5.79 -8.84 0.90
C GLU A 230 -4.63 -7.93 1.34
N ALA A 231 -4.12 -7.12 0.41
CA ALA A 231 -3.19 -6.04 0.69
C ALA A 231 -3.93 -4.71 0.85
N GLU A 232 -3.32 -3.75 1.55
CA GLU A 232 -3.77 -2.37 1.61
C GLU A 232 -2.61 -1.38 1.49
N LEU A 233 -2.91 -0.19 0.98
CA LEU A 233 -1.93 0.90 0.94
C LEU A 233 -1.80 1.49 2.35
N ALA A 234 -0.59 1.40 2.92
CA ALA A 234 -0.22 2.02 4.18
C ALA A 234 0.26 3.46 3.98
N TYR A 235 1.10 3.67 2.96
CA TYR A 235 1.72 4.95 2.67
C TYR A 235 2.05 5.05 1.18
N ALA A 236 1.92 6.26 0.62
CA ALA A 236 2.48 6.59 -0.68
C ALA A 236 3.05 8.00 -0.70
N ASP A 237 4.22 8.16 -1.31
CA ASP A 237 4.90 9.44 -1.45
C ASP A 237 5.93 9.47 -2.58
N ILE A 238 6.31 10.70 -2.99
CA ILE A 238 7.39 10.96 -3.94
C ILE A 238 8.64 11.33 -3.15
N TYR A 239 9.66 10.48 -3.24
CA TYR A 239 10.96 10.69 -2.65
C TYR A 239 11.78 11.72 -3.45
N PRO A 240 12.66 12.49 -2.78
CA PRO A 240 13.30 13.65 -3.39
C PRO A 240 14.38 13.29 -4.42
N ASP A 241 14.89 12.06 -4.39
CA ASP A 241 15.99 11.60 -5.24
C ASP A 241 15.52 10.64 -6.34
N ALA A 242 16.33 10.55 -7.39
CA ALA A 242 16.11 9.61 -8.49
C ALA A 242 16.71 8.26 -8.09
N ALA A 243 16.02 7.17 -8.43
CA ALA A 243 16.62 5.85 -8.32
C ALA A 243 17.78 5.72 -9.31
N SER A 244 18.73 4.83 -9.00
CA SER A 244 19.69 4.37 -10.01
C SER A 244 18.96 3.78 -11.21
N VAL A 245 19.48 4.03 -12.41
CA VAL A 245 19.02 3.32 -13.62
C VAL A 245 19.48 1.86 -13.61
N ASP A 246 20.51 1.51 -12.84
CA ASP A 246 20.87 0.12 -12.57
C ASP A 246 19.93 -0.42 -11.48
N ILE A 247 19.19 -1.49 -11.80
CA ILE A 247 18.13 -2.02 -10.93
C ILE A 247 18.65 -2.62 -9.62
N ASP A 248 19.86 -3.18 -9.62
CA ASP A 248 20.47 -3.72 -8.40
C ASP A 248 20.85 -2.57 -7.45
N ASP A 249 21.46 -1.52 -8.01
CA ASP A 249 21.80 -0.32 -7.25
C ASP A 249 20.53 0.40 -6.75
N ALA A 250 19.46 0.45 -7.54
CA ALA A 250 18.18 1.04 -7.14
C ALA A 250 17.56 0.28 -5.96
N LEU A 251 17.56 -1.05 -6.01
CA LEU A 251 17.10 -1.88 -4.90
C LEU A 251 17.99 -1.71 -3.66
N ALA A 252 19.31 -1.63 -3.84
CA ALA A 252 20.24 -1.41 -2.73
C ALA A 252 20.03 -0.03 -2.07
N GLN A 253 19.79 1.02 -2.86
CA GLN A 253 19.40 2.36 -2.37
C GLN A 253 18.12 2.27 -1.54
N TRP A 254 17.09 1.60 -2.06
CA TRP A 254 15.79 1.49 -1.42
C TRP A 254 15.78 0.63 -0.15
N GLN A 255 16.49 -0.50 -0.15
CA GLN A 255 16.48 -1.46 0.95
C GLN A 255 17.41 -1.07 2.11
N PHE A 256 18.52 -0.37 1.84
CA PHE A 256 19.59 -0.15 2.82
C PHE A 256 20.03 1.30 3.00
N ASP A 257 19.36 2.24 2.33
CA ASP A 257 19.72 3.65 2.33
C ASP A 257 21.20 3.87 1.95
N PHE A 258 21.61 3.25 0.84
CA PHE A 258 23.02 3.04 0.48
C PHE A 258 23.78 4.34 0.11
N ASP A 259 23.08 5.45 -0.11
CA ASP A 259 23.68 6.71 -0.59
C ASP A 259 23.05 8.01 -0.07
N ASN A 260 22.15 7.93 0.91
CA ASN A 260 21.31 9.01 1.42
C ASN A 260 20.27 9.58 0.41
N GLY A 261 19.75 8.75 -0.51
CA GLY A 261 18.68 9.14 -1.42
C GLY A 261 17.25 8.83 -0.93
N PHE A 262 17.11 7.88 0.00
CA PHE A 262 15.81 7.40 0.47
C PHE A 262 15.72 7.34 2.01
N ASP A 263 16.43 8.23 2.72
CA ASP A 263 16.66 8.22 4.18
C ASP A 263 15.40 8.02 5.04
N ASN A 264 14.24 8.48 4.54
CA ASN A 264 12.99 8.46 5.30
C ASN A 264 12.21 7.15 5.15
N VAL A 265 12.57 6.25 4.20
CA VAL A 265 11.78 5.03 3.95
C VAL A 265 11.63 4.17 5.20
N PHE A 266 12.66 4.08 6.05
CA PHE A 266 12.59 3.30 7.28
C PHE A 266 11.71 3.95 8.34
N SER A 267 11.76 5.27 8.49
CA SER A 267 10.87 6.00 9.41
C SER A 267 9.42 5.95 8.93
N ASP A 268 9.18 6.09 7.63
CA ASP A 268 7.85 6.01 7.03
C ASP A 268 7.28 4.60 7.22
N ARG A 269 8.08 3.56 6.93
CA ARG A 269 7.70 2.17 7.15
C ARG A 269 7.31 1.90 8.59
N GLU A 270 8.09 2.37 9.56
CA GLU A 270 7.80 2.21 10.99
C GLU A 270 6.54 3.00 11.41
N GLN A 271 6.40 4.24 10.95
CA GLN A 271 5.28 5.12 11.28
C GLN A 271 3.94 4.57 10.79
N TYR A 272 3.91 4.15 9.53
CA TYR A 272 2.70 3.67 8.84
C TYR A 272 2.47 2.17 8.97
N ASP A 273 3.39 1.47 9.66
CA ASP A 273 3.28 0.04 9.93
C ASP A 273 3.14 -0.75 8.62
N ALA A 274 4.14 -0.59 7.74
CA ALA A 274 4.17 -1.25 6.44
C ALA A 274 5.00 -2.54 6.49
N ASP A 275 4.39 -3.62 6.03
CA ASP A 275 5.00 -4.94 5.89
C ASP A 275 5.96 -4.95 4.71
N PHE A 276 5.53 -4.43 3.55
CA PHE A 276 6.31 -4.40 2.30
C PHE A 276 6.58 -2.97 1.84
N CYS A 277 7.76 -2.74 1.27
CA CYS A 277 8.17 -1.45 0.70
C CYS A 277 8.51 -1.59 -0.78
N ILE A 278 7.75 -0.95 -1.65
CA ILE A 278 7.94 -0.99 -3.10
C ILE A 278 8.31 0.38 -3.62
N LEU A 279 9.38 0.46 -4.42
CA LEU A 279 9.76 1.66 -5.15
C LEU A 279 9.26 1.58 -6.60
N ILE A 280 8.66 2.65 -7.09
CA ILE A 280 8.25 2.85 -8.48
C ILE A 280 9.21 3.86 -9.14
N THR A 281 9.75 3.51 -10.31
CA THR A 281 10.67 4.35 -11.11
C THR A 281 10.33 4.26 -12.61
N GLU A 282 10.82 5.19 -13.42
CA GLU A 282 10.38 5.36 -14.82
C GLU A 282 11.17 4.50 -15.81
N ASN A 283 12.44 4.13 -15.54
CA ASN A 283 13.25 3.35 -16.48
C ASN A 283 14.51 2.73 -15.83
N PHE A 284 14.67 1.42 -15.99
CA PHE A 284 15.95 0.75 -15.72
C PHE A 284 16.78 0.58 -17.01
N ASP A 285 18.09 0.67 -16.89
CA ASP A 285 19.05 0.28 -17.93
C ASP A 285 19.04 -1.26 -18.05
N GLY A 286 18.31 -1.80 -19.03
CA GLY A 286 18.33 -3.24 -19.33
C GLY A 286 16.98 -3.82 -19.72
N ASP A 287 16.92 -5.14 -19.84
CA ASP A 287 15.72 -5.88 -20.25
C ASP A 287 14.77 -6.19 -19.07
N TYR A 288 14.98 -5.55 -17.91
CA TYR A 288 14.24 -5.83 -16.65
C TYR A 288 13.34 -4.67 -16.27
N VAL A 289 12.24 -4.99 -15.59
CA VAL A 289 11.21 -4.03 -15.19
C VAL A 289 10.83 -4.17 -13.71
N GLY A 290 11.47 -5.08 -12.98
CA GLY A 290 11.20 -5.34 -11.56
C GLY A 290 12.31 -6.19 -10.95
N LEU A 291 12.51 -6.03 -9.64
CA LEU A 291 13.39 -6.87 -8.84
C LEU A 291 12.98 -6.87 -7.36
N ALA A 292 12.69 -8.06 -6.83
CA ALA A 292 12.53 -8.29 -5.40
C ALA A 292 13.88 -8.54 -4.69
N ALA A 293 13.96 -8.22 -3.40
CA ALA A 293 15.18 -8.46 -2.63
C ALA A 293 15.43 -9.95 -2.33
N THR A 294 14.39 -10.78 -2.30
CA THR A 294 14.51 -12.21 -2.04
C THR A 294 13.22 -12.97 -2.35
N ILE A 295 13.32 -14.30 -2.43
CA ILE A 295 12.17 -15.20 -2.45
C ILE A 295 11.86 -15.64 -1.01
N GLY A 296 10.71 -15.22 -0.47
CA GLY A 296 10.33 -15.48 0.92
C GLY A 296 11.04 -14.51 1.88
N ALA A 297 10.49 -13.31 1.99
CA ALA A 297 11.11 -12.19 2.66
C ALA A 297 11.04 -12.28 4.19
N SER A 298 11.94 -11.53 4.83
CA SER A 298 11.85 -11.12 6.22
C SER A 298 11.52 -9.63 6.26
N TYR A 299 11.29 -9.07 7.44
CA TYR A 299 11.08 -7.62 7.57
C TYR A 299 12.22 -6.82 6.91
N SER A 300 13.48 -7.22 7.13
CA SER A 300 14.66 -6.54 6.56
C SER A 300 14.85 -6.70 5.05
N SER A 301 14.12 -7.61 4.42
CA SER A 301 14.25 -7.93 2.99
C SER A 301 12.93 -7.85 2.23
N ALA A 302 11.88 -7.29 2.85
CA ALA A 302 10.60 -7.09 2.20
C ALA A 302 10.57 -5.79 1.37
N PHE A 303 11.48 -5.73 0.39
CA PHE A 303 11.67 -4.59 -0.50
C PHE A 303 11.72 -5.07 -1.95
N CYS A 304 11.10 -4.33 -2.85
CA CYS A 304 11.29 -4.50 -4.28
C CYS A 304 11.25 -3.15 -5.02
N VAL A 305 11.72 -3.15 -6.26
CA VAL A 305 11.67 -2.00 -7.17
C VAL A 305 10.97 -2.41 -8.46
N VAL A 306 10.18 -1.51 -9.07
CA VAL A 306 9.36 -1.80 -10.25
C VAL A 306 9.30 -0.58 -11.19
N GLU A 307 9.39 -0.82 -12.50
CA GLU A 307 9.18 0.19 -13.54
C GLU A 307 7.69 0.53 -13.67
N ASP A 308 7.33 1.81 -13.71
CA ASP A 308 5.95 2.29 -13.70
C ASP A 308 5.12 1.78 -14.89
N GLY A 309 5.69 1.77 -16.10
CA GLY A 309 5.06 1.26 -17.31
C GLY A 309 4.69 -0.22 -17.25
N ALA A 310 5.45 -1.02 -16.48
CA ALA A 310 5.25 -2.46 -16.34
C ALA A 310 4.49 -2.86 -15.07
N ALA A 311 4.45 -2.01 -14.04
CA ALA A 311 3.84 -2.31 -12.75
C ALA A 311 2.42 -2.88 -12.86
N ILE A 312 1.58 -2.26 -13.70
CA ILE A 312 0.16 -2.63 -13.91
C ILE A 312 -0.02 -3.42 -15.21
N ASP A 313 0.58 -3.00 -16.32
CA ASP A 313 0.27 -3.60 -17.62
C ASP A 313 0.97 -4.96 -17.84
N ASN A 314 2.17 -5.13 -17.27
CA ASN A 314 2.90 -6.40 -17.22
C ASN A 314 2.64 -7.23 -15.95
N LEU A 315 1.85 -6.69 -15.01
CA LEU A 315 1.63 -7.26 -13.67
C LEU A 315 2.91 -7.38 -12.81
N SER A 316 3.96 -6.61 -13.13
CA SER A 316 5.26 -6.70 -12.44
C SER A 316 5.16 -6.33 -10.97
N PHE A 317 4.29 -5.39 -10.59
CA PHE A 317 4.08 -5.07 -9.17
C PHE A 317 3.61 -6.28 -8.35
N THR A 318 2.63 -7.01 -8.89
CA THR A 318 2.09 -8.22 -8.26
C THR A 318 3.09 -9.38 -8.33
N HIS A 319 3.89 -9.46 -9.40
CA HIS A 319 4.97 -10.45 -9.56
C HIS A 319 6.04 -10.32 -8.46
N GLU A 320 6.56 -9.11 -8.23
CA GLU A 320 7.59 -8.90 -7.22
C GLU A 320 7.08 -9.17 -5.80
N ILE A 321 5.83 -8.81 -5.51
CA ILE A 321 5.21 -9.21 -4.24
C ILE A 321 5.11 -10.74 -4.14
N GLY A 322 4.82 -11.42 -5.24
CA GLY A 322 4.87 -12.88 -5.32
C GLY A 322 6.22 -13.43 -4.86
N HIS A 323 7.33 -12.89 -5.35
CA HIS A 323 8.67 -13.27 -4.87
C HIS A 323 8.86 -13.00 -3.39
N LEU A 324 8.53 -11.80 -2.91
CA LEU A 324 8.61 -11.49 -1.47
C LEU A 324 7.81 -12.49 -0.65
N MET A 325 6.69 -13.00 -1.17
CA MET A 325 5.85 -14.01 -0.52
C MET A 325 6.25 -15.46 -0.80
N GLY A 326 7.41 -15.69 -1.40
CA GLY A 326 7.96 -17.01 -1.61
C GLY A 326 7.53 -17.69 -2.91
N ALA A 327 6.85 -17.01 -3.83
CA ALA A 327 6.56 -17.56 -5.15
C ALA A 327 7.83 -17.58 -6.03
N ARG A 328 7.93 -18.61 -6.85
CA ARG A 328 9.00 -18.84 -7.83
C ARG A 328 8.43 -18.73 -9.24
N HIS A 329 9.32 -18.54 -10.22
CA HIS A 329 8.96 -18.62 -11.64
C HIS A 329 8.47 -19.99 -12.04
N ASP A 330 8.00 -20.16 -13.27
CA ASP A 330 7.72 -21.48 -13.81
C ASP A 330 8.96 -22.39 -13.82
N LEU A 331 8.71 -23.71 -13.88
CA LEU A 331 9.76 -24.74 -13.84
C LEU A 331 10.77 -24.68 -14.99
N TYR A 332 10.42 -24.06 -16.13
CA TYR A 332 11.33 -23.97 -17.26
C TYR A 332 12.48 -23.01 -16.94
N VAL A 333 12.16 -21.91 -16.26
CA VAL A 333 13.13 -20.93 -15.78
C VAL A 333 13.78 -21.37 -14.47
N ASP A 334 12.97 -21.79 -13.50
CA ASP A 334 13.44 -22.32 -12.23
C ASP A 334 13.34 -23.84 -12.16
N GLY A 335 14.43 -24.52 -12.48
CA GLY A 335 14.52 -25.98 -12.40
C GLY A 335 14.61 -26.55 -10.98
N SER A 336 14.28 -25.78 -9.94
CA SER A 336 14.10 -26.32 -8.59
C SER A 336 12.93 -27.31 -8.55
N GLY A 337 12.96 -28.25 -7.59
CA GLY A 337 11.90 -29.25 -7.42
C GLY A 337 10.90 -28.84 -6.35
N ASP A 338 10.74 -27.53 -6.14
CA ASP A 338 9.80 -26.98 -5.18
C ASP A 338 8.40 -26.93 -5.82
N TYR A 339 7.35 -26.65 -5.03
CA TYR A 339 5.97 -26.68 -5.54
C TYR A 339 5.47 -25.29 -5.98
N ASN A 340 6.15 -24.24 -5.56
CA ASN A 340 5.70 -22.86 -5.52
C ASN A 340 6.00 -22.09 -6.81
N HIS A 341 5.88 -22.73 -7.97
CA HIS A 341 6.22 -22.16 -9.28
C HIS A 341 5.03 -21.61 -10.07
N GLY A 342 5.31 -20.69 -10.99
CA GLY A 342 4.39 -20.28 -12.04
C GLY A 342 4.00 -21.42 -12.99
N TYR A 343 2.99 -21.20 -13.83
CA TYR A 343 2.44 -22.23 -14.72
C TYR A 343 2.13 -21.70 -16.12
N ILE A 344 2.32 -22.56 -17.13
CA ILE A 344 2.07 -22.27 -18.53
C ILE A 344 1.05 -23.27 -19.08
N ILE A 345 -0.02 -22.75 -19.68
CA ILE A 345 -1.00 -23.57 -20.41
C ILE A 345 -0.72 -23.43 -21.91
N HIS A 346 0.22 -24.22 -22.44
CA HIS A 346 0.64 -24.15 -23.85
C HIS A 346 -0.51 -24.22 -24.86
N SER A 347 -1.49 -25.09 -24.59
CA SER A 347 -2.66 -25.27 -25.46
C SER A 347 -3.58 -24.04 -25.53
N GLU A 348 -3.43 -23.13 -24.58
CA GLU A 348 -4.08 -21.82 -24.56
C GLU A 348 -3.07 -20.69 -24.84
N GLN A 349 -1.76 -20.92 -24.89
CA GLN A 349 -0.78 -19.83 -25.02
C GLN A 349 -0.99 -18.75 -23.95
N VAL A 350 -1.11 -19.18 -22.68
CA VAL A 350 -1.21 -18.29 -21.51
C VAL A 350 -0.25 -18.75 -20.43
N ARG A 351 0.17 -17.81 -19.59
CA ARG A 351 1.08 -18.03 -18.46
C ARG A 351 0.60 -17.25 -17.23
N THR A 352 0.77 -17.82 -16.04
CA THR A 352 0.41 -17.17 -14.77
C THR A 352 1.35 -16.00 -14.44
N VAL A 353 1.01 -15.19 -13.43
CA VAL A 353 1.77 -13.99 -13.02
C VAL A 353 3.26 -14.28 -12.85
N MET A 354 3.61 -15.40 -12.21
CA MET A 354 5.01 -15.75 -11.95
C MET A 354 5.73 -16.44 -13.12
N ALA A 355 5.01 -16.91 -14.15
CA ALA A 355 5.62 -17.62 -15.27
C ALA A 355 6.16 -16.66 -16.33
N TYR A 356 7.26 -17.02 -16.99
CA TYR A 356 7.92 -16.26 -18.05
C TYR A 356 7.47 -16.70 -19.45
N ASN A 357 7.74 -15.86 -20.44
CA ASN A 357 7.46 -16.19 -21.84
C ASN A 357 8.51 -17.12 -22.48
N THR A 358 9.66 -17.32 -21.83
CA THR A 358 10.83 -17.98 -22.42
C THR A 358 10.54 -19.36 -22.98
N GLU A 359 9.79 -20.21 -22.25
CA GLU A 359 9.44 -21.54 -22.76
C GLU A 359 8.57 -21.44 -24.03
N CYS A 360 7.61 -20.52 -24.06
CA CYS A 360 6.74 -20.33 -25.21
C CYS A 360 7.56 -19.88 -26.44
N GLU A 361 8.47 -18.91 -26.25
CA GLU A 361 9.35 -18.41 -27.32
C GLU A 361 10.24 -19.51 -27.89
N ASP A 362 10.83 -20.35 -27.03
CA ASP A 362 11.63 -21.51 -27.44
C ASP A 362 10.80 -22.54 -28.23
N ASN A 363 9.49 -22.59 -27.99
CA ASN A 363 8.52 -23.38 -28.75
C ASN A 363 7.93 -22.65 -29.97
N GLY A 364 8.34 -21.40 -30.23
CA GLY A 364 8.01 -20.64 -31.43
C GLY A 364 6.69 -19.88 -31.40
N TYR A 365 6.17 -19.54 -30.22
CA TYR A 365 4.98 -18.70 -30.03
C TYR A 365 5.05 -17.91 -28.72
N ASP A 366 4.18 -16.92 -28.53
CA ASP A 366 4.12 -16.16 -27.27
C ASP A 366 2.96 -16.63 -26.39
N CYS A 367 3.11 -16.46 -25.09
CA CYS A 367 2.10 -16.73 -24.08
C CYS A 367 1.69 -15.45 -23.36
N ASP A 368 0.40 -15.13 -23.43
CA ASP A 368 -0.16 -13.97 -22.73
C ASP A 368 -0.08 -14.19 -21.21
N ARG A 369 0.48 -13.22 -20.47
CA ARG A 369 0.44 -13.23 -19.01
C ARG A 369 -0.99 -12.91 -18.54
N VAL A 370 -1.55 -13.79 -17.71
CA VAL A 370 -2.91 -13.68 -17.18
C VAL A 370 -2.91 -13.33 -15.69
N GLU A 371 -4.02 -12.74 -15.24
CA GLU A 371 -4.25 -12.21 -13.89
C GLU A 371 -4.52 -13.33 -12.85
N TYR A 372 -3.67 -14.35 -12.83
CA TYR A 372 -3.75 -15.51 -11.93
C TYR A 372 -2.37 -15.91 -11.44
N PHE A 373 -2.23 -16.19 -10.14
CA PHE A 373 -1.18 -17.06 -9.63
C PHE A 373 -1.49 -18.51 -9.97
N SER A 374 -0.48 -19.38 -9.99
CA SER A 374 -0.74 -20.79 -10.24
C SER A 374 -1.48 -21.45 -9.07
N ASN A 375 -2.56 -22.16 -9.40
CA ASN A 375 -3.38 -22.92 -8.49
C ASN A 375 -4.03 -24.10 -9.25
N PRO A 376 -3.74 -25.37 -8.89
CA PRO A 376 -4.30 -26.55 -9.55
C PRO A 376 -5.81 -26.72 -9.38
N ASP A 377 -6.41 -26.08 -8.37
CA ASP A 377 -7.85 -26.14 -8.09
C ASP A 377 -8.65 -25.05 -8.82
N VAL A 378 -7.97 -24.10 -9.49
CA VAL A 378 -8.59 -23.03 -10.28
C VAL A 378 -8.41 -23.30 -11.78
N ASP A 379 -9.50 -23.28 -12.53
CA ASP A 379 -9.47 -23.43 -14.00
C ASP A 379 -9.31 -22.08 -14.71
N PHE A 380 -8.55 -22.04 -15.81
CA PHE A 380 -8.52 -20.90 -16.71
C PHE A 380 -9.92 -20.67 -17.32
N PRO A 381 -10.52 -19.47 -17.15
CA PRO A 381 -11.94 -19.27 -17.42
C PRO A 381 -12.37 -19.66 -18.84
N GLY A 382 -13.44 -20.44 -18.93
CA GLY A 382 -14.03 -20.88 -20.20
C GLY A 382 -13.33 -22.08 -20.86
N THR A 383 -12.27 -22.63 -20.26
CA THR A 383 -11.48 -23.73 -20.86
C THR A 383 -11.54 -25.05 -20.09
N GLY A 384 -11.77 -25.00 -18.77
CA GLY A 384 -11.73 -26.18 -17.89
C GLY A 384 -10.34 -26.80 -17.75
N LYS A 385 -9.29 -26.00 -17.97
CA LYS A 385 -7.89 -26.39 -17.79
C LYS A 385 -7.36 -25.73 -16.52
N ALA A 386 -6.82 -26.54 -15.62
CA ALA A 386 -6.22 -26.04 -14.38
C ALA A 386 -5.11 -25.03 -14.65
N LEU A 387 -5.00 -24.03 -13.79
CA LEU A 387 -3.94 -23.02 -13.76
C LEU A 387 -2.78 -23.43 -12.85
N GLY A 388 -2.49 -24.72 -12.72
CA GLY A 388 -1.39 -25.17 -11.90
C GLY A 388 -1.24 -26.68 -11.88
N ASP A 389 -0.25 -27.12 -11.12
CA ASP A 389 0.00 -28.51 -10.78
C ASP A 389 0.29 -28.60 -9.28
N ALA A 390 -0.29 -29.59 -8.60
CA ALA A 390 -0.21 -29.67 -7.14
C ALA A 390 1.20 -29.96 -6.61
N ASP A 391 2.03 -30.63 -7.41
CA ASP A 391 3.38 -31.02 -7.01
C ASP A 391 4.41 -29.96 -7.40
N ASP A 392 4.23 -29.32 -8.56
CA ASP A 392 5.27 -28.50 -9.16
C ASP A 392 4.86 -27.04 -9.48
N ALA A 393 3.58 -26.66 -9.45
CA ALA A 393 3.14 -25.30 -9.85
C ALA A 393 1.90 -24.81 -9.09
N HIS A 394 2.14 -24.31 -7.88
CA HIS A 394 1.14 -23.99 -6.88
C HIS A 394 1.57 -22.76 -6.05
N ASN A 395 1.67 -21.60 -6.72
CA ASN A 395 2.03 -20.33 -6.10
C ASN A 395 1.03 -19.94 -5.00
N GLU A 396 -0.28 -20.16 -5.19
CA GLU A 396 -1.29 -19.78 -4.20
C GLU A 396 -0.97 -20.32 -2.81
N ARG A 397 -0.66 -21.62 -2.71
CA ARG A 397 -0.24 -22.25 -1.46
C ARG A 397 0.96 -21.57 -0.80
N ALA A 398 1.94 -21.12 -1.60
CA ALA A 398 3.11 -20.44 -1.06
C ALA A 398 2.76 -19.05 -0.52
N LEU A 399 1.88 -18.33 -1.22
CA LEU A 399 1.38 -17.04 -0.77
C LEU A 399 0.61 -17.18 0.56
N ASP A 400 -0.25 -18.19 0.67
CA ASP A 400 -1.05 -18.46 1.89
C ASP A 400 -0.20 -18.98 3.05
N GLU A 401 0.76 -19.88 2.81
CA GLU A 401 1.63 -20.42 3.87
C GLU A 401 2.56 -19.34 4.43
N ASN A 402 3.12 -18.47 3.59
CA ASN A 402 4.01 -17.40 4.05
C ASN A 402 3.25 -16.17 4.56
N GLU A 403 1.98 -15.96 4.20
CA GLU A 403 1.14 -14.88 4.75
C GLU A 403 1.19 -14.86 6.29
N VAL A 404 1.13 -16.04 6.91
CA VAL A 404 1.20 -16.20 8.37
C VAL A 404 2.55 -15.73 8.90
N ASP A 405 3.65 -16.09 8.23
CA ASP A 405 4.98 -15.66 8.63
C ASP A 405 5.12 -14.13 8.53
N PHE A 406 4.55 -13.49 7.52
CA PHE A 406 4.55 -12.02 7.39
C PHE A 406 3.66 -11.31 8.40
N LYS A 407 2.47 -11.84 8.68
CA LYS A 407 1.62 -11.37 9.78
C LYS A 407 2.31 -11.56 11.13
N ASP A 408 3.14 -12.60 11.28
CA ASP A 408 3.94 -12.83 12.49
C ASP A 408 5.24 -11.98 12.55
N LEU A 409 5.60 -11.24 11.49
CA LEU A 409 6.65 -10.19 11.54
C LEU A 409 6.18 -8.93 12.31
N GLU A 410 4.95 -8.97 12.81
CA GLU A 410 4.13 -7.90 13.36
C GLU A 410 4.81 -7.00 14.39
N PRO A 411 4.68 -5.68 14.23
CA PRO A 411 4.69 -4.79 15.35
C PRO A 411 3.51 -4.93 16.28
N ILE A 412 3.85 -4.65 17.55
CA ILE A 412 2.93 -4.58 18.66
C ILE A 412 1.93 -3.49 18.27
N VAL A 413 0.73 -3.87 17.83
CA VAL A 413 -0.33 -2.92 17.56
C VAL A 413 -0.77 -2.35 18.92
N THR A 414 -0.06 -1.33 19.35
CA THR A 414 -0.32 -0.59 20.58
C THR A 414 -1.22 0.59 20.27
N ASN A 415 -1.68 1.28 21.31
CA ASN A 415 -2.22 2.62 21.13
C ASN A 415 -1.16 3.50 20.44
N LYS A 416 -1.53 4.18 19.35
CA LYS A 416 -0.63 5.12 18.67
C LYS A 416 -0.81 6.50 19.26
N THR A 417 0.27 7.07 19.78
CA THR A 417 0.29 8.46 20.26
C THR A 417 1.37 9.24 19.52
N PHE A 418 0.97 10.27 18.78
CA PHE A 418 1.89 11.20 18.13
C PHE A 418 2.41 12.22 19.14
N LEU A 419 3.59 11.92 19.68
CA LEU A 419 4.22 12.66 20.78
C LEU A 419 5.01 13.89 20.33
N PHE A 420 5.33 13.98 19.04
CA PHE A 420 6.06 15.07 18.41
C PHE A 420 5.24 15.69 17.28
N PRO A 421 5.47 16.99 16.96
CA PRO A 421 4.90 17.60 15.77
C PRO A 421 5.07 16.70 14.55
N GLU A 422 3.95 16.22 14.04
CA GLU A 422 3.90 15.44 12.81
C GLU A 422 3.31 16.33 11.73
N THR A 423 3.90 16.26 10.56
CA THR A 423 3.33 16.88 9.36
C THR A 423 3.33 15.83 8.27
N ILE A 424 2.14 15.51 7.80
CA ILE A 424 1.97 14.89 6.49
C ILE A 424 2.24 16.02 5.47
N SER A 425 3.52 16.28 5.20
CA SER A 425 4.01 17.26 4.22
C SER A 425 4.72 16.53 3.08
N GLY A 426 4.37 16.83 1.83
CA GLY A 426 4.92 16.10 0.68
C GLY A 426 4.14 14.81 0.37
N THR A 427 3.68 14.12 1.41
CA THR A 427 2.86 12.90 1.33
C THR A 427 1.60 13.07 0.50
N ILE A 428 1.40 12.15 -0.44
CA ILE A 428 0.16 12.06 -1.21
C ILE A 428 -0.89 11.20 -0.48
N TYR A 429 -0.50 10.16 0.27
CA TYR A 429 -1.40 9.32 1.08
C TYR A 429 -0.73 8.68 2.31
N GLY A 430 -1.37 8.71 3.49
CA GLY A 430 -0.91 8.02 4.70
C GLY A 430 -2.05 7.44 5.54
N SER A 431 -1.95 6.16 5.90
CA SER A 431 -2.94 5.41 6.69
C SER A 431 -2.33 4.91 7.99
N ILE A 432 -2.94 5.25 9.12
CA ILE A 432 -2.50 4.86 10.46
C ILE A 432 -3.56 3.97 11.10
N THR A 433 -3.14 2.78 11.54
CA THR A 433 -4.00 1.83 12.25
C THR A 433 -3.53 1.64 13.69
N ALA A 434 -4.47 1.55 14.63
CA ALA A 434 -4.21 1.20 16.04
C ALA A 434 -5.30 0.25 16.58
N LEU A 435 -4.94 -0.57 17.57
CA LEU A 435 -5.84 -1.58 18.14
C LEU A 435 -6.98 -0.95 18.93
N SER A 436 -6.68 0.03 19.78
CA SER A 436 -7.67 0.67 20.65
C SER A 436 -7.78 2.15 20.34
N SER A 437 -6.69 2.92 20.43
CA SER A 437 -6.77 4.38 20.26
C SER A 437 -5.63 5.01 19.44
N ILE A 438 -5.96 6.07 18.70
CA ILE A 438 -4.98 7.01 18.10
C ILE A 438 -5.12 8.39 18.76
N HIS A 439 -4.01 9.03 19.11
CA HIS A 439 -4.00 10.33 19.79
C HIS A 439 -2.89 11.25 19.28
N ASN A 440 -3.23 12.48 18.83
CA ASN A 440 -2.22 13.52 18.66
C ASN A 440 -1.96 14.28 19.98
N ALA A 441 -1.01 13.81 20.78
CA ALA A 441 -0.58 14.52 21.99
C ALA A 441 0.20 15.82 21.70
N SER A 442 0.47 16.10 20.43
CA SER A 442 1.16 17.30 19.93
C SER A 442 0.55 17.75 18.59
N SER A 443 1.19 18.70 17.88
CA SER A 443 0.65 19.16 16.59
C SER A 443 0.69 18.05 15.55
N TYR A 444 -0.38 17.92 14.77
CA TYR A 444 -0.49 16.97 13.68
C TYR A 444 -1.11 17.71 12.51
N GLU A 445 -0.35 17.90 11.45
CA GLU A 445 -0.77 18.70 10.30
C GLU A 445 -0.87 17.85 9.04
N ILE A 446 -1.95 18.01 8.29
CA ILE A 446 -2.13 17.42 6.96
C ILE A 446 -2.03 18.54 5.93
N SER A 447 -0.88 18.61 5.25
CA SER A 447 -0.58 19.65 4.28
C SER A 447 -1.43 19.56 3.03
N ASN A 448 -1.58 20.68 2.31
CA ASN A 448 -2.38 20.80 1.10
C ASN A 448 -2.07 19.69 0.07
N GLY A 449 -3.12 19.01 -0.39
CA GLY A 449 -3.05 17.93 -1.37
C GLY A 449 -2.86 16.54 -0.78
N ALA A 450 -2.56 16.42 0.52
CA ALA A 450 -2.37 15.14 1.18
C ALA A 450 -3.66 14.49 1.65
N GLN A 451 -3.63 13.16 1.77
CA GLN A 451 -4.70 12.35 2.36
C GLN A 451 -4.21 11.67 3.64
N GLY A 452 -4.86 11.94 4.77
CA GLY A 452 -4.66 11.22 6.03
C GLY A 452 -5.85 10.32 6.37
N VAL A 453 -5.57 9.08 6.79
CA VAL A 453 -6.59 8.12 7.24
C VAL A 453 -6.17 7.55 8.58
N TRP A 454 -7.02 7.66 9.58
CA TRP A 454 -6.81 7.07 10.91
C TRP A 454 -7.87 6.01 11.18
N SER A 455 -7.47 4.80 11.57
CA SER A 455 -8.37 3.73 11.99
C SER A 455 -7.99 3.21 13.38
N ALA A 456 -8.90 3.27 14.33
CA ALA A 456 -8.72 2.75 15.67
C ALA A 456 -9.84 1.77 16.05
N GLY A 457 -9.60 0.84 16.99
CA GLY A 457 -10.66 -0.07 17.46
C GLY A 457 -11.73 0.60 18.31
N ASP A 458 -11.34 1.53 19.17
CA ASP A 458 -12.22 2.13 20.17
C ASP A 458 -12.33 3.65 20.02
N GLU A 459 -11.21 4.38 19.92
CA GLU A 459 -11.19 5.83 20.08
C GLU A 459 -10.19 6.59 19.18
N LEU A 460 -10.56 7.80 18.74
CA LEU A 460 -9.66 8.76 18.10
C LEU A 460 -9.67 10.08 18.88
N TYR A 461 -8.50 10.52 19.34
CA TYR A 461 -8.32 11.76 20.08
C TYR A 461 -7.68 12.82 19.18
N LEU A 462 -8.50 13.77 18.71
CA LEU A 462 -8.08 14.95 17.94
C LEU A 462 -7.87 16.14 18.88
N ASP A 463 -6.65 16.28 19.38
CA ASP A 463 -6.27 17.28 20.38
C ASP A 463 -5.81 18.61 19.75
N VAL A 464 -5.64 19.64 20.59
CA VAL A 464 -5.20 20.98 20.16
C VAL A 464 -3.87 20.89 19.41
N GLY A 465 -3.87 21.35 18.16
CA GLY A 465 -2.73 21.23 17.23
C GLY A 465 -2.99 20.28 16.07
N PHE A 466 -4.15 19.62 16.01
CA PHE A 466 -4.61 18.91 14.81
C PHE A 466 -5.07 19.93 13.74
N GLU A 467 -4.37 19.98 12.61
CA GLU A 467 -4.62 20.92 11.52
C GLU A 467 -4.76 20.18 10.18
N VAL A 468 -5.76 20.56 9.40
CA VAL A 468 -5.99 20.03 8.05
C VAL A 468 -6.02 21.23 7.11
N GLU A 469 -5.00 21.37 6.27
CA GLU A 469 -4.90 22.50 5.35
C GLU A 469 -5.99 22.48 4.28
N SER A 470 -6.31 23.65 3.72
CA SER A 470 -7.26 23.73 2.61
C SER A 470 -6.71 22.98 1.40
N GLY A 471 -7.46 21.98 0.92
CA GLY A 471 -7.10 21.15 -0.22
C GLY A 471 -6.58 19.77 0.16
N SER A 472 -6.39 19.50 1.45
CA SER A 472 -6.13 18.16 1.98
C SER A 472 -7.41 17.51 2.51
N GLN A 473 -7.31 16.23 2.84
CA GLN A 473 -8.44 15.43 3.30
C GLN A 473 -8.04 14.55 4.49
N PHE A 474 -8.94 14.43 5.45
CA PHE A 474 -8.80 13.58 6.62
C PHE A 474 -10.01 12.68 6.78
N GLU A 475 -9.75 11.40 7.06
CA GLU A 475 -10.77 10.44 7.46
C GLU A 475 -10.39 9.75 8.77
N GLY A 476 -11.31 9.75 9.75
CA GLY A 476 -11.18 9.00 10.98
C GLY A 476 -12.22 7.88 11.05
N LYS A 477 -11.77 6.65 11.30
CA LYS A 477 -12.58 5.44 11.40
C LYS A 477 -12.42 4.82 12.79
N ILE A 478 -13.54 4.38 13.36
CA ILE A 478 -13.55 3.40 14.45
C ILE A 478 -13.91 2.06 13.83
N ALA A 479 -12.88 1.32 13.47
CA ALA A 479 -12.93 0.05 12.78
C ALA A 479 -11.62 -0.68 13.10
N GLY A 480 -11.58 -1.37 14.25
CA GLY A 480 -10.44 -2.21 14.59
C GLY A 480 -10.44 -3.48 13.75
N CYS A 481 -9.26 -4.05 13.50
CA CYS A 481 -9.15 -5.47 13.17
C CYS A 481 -9.82 -6.23 14.32
N ASN A 482 -10.99 -6.84 14.08
CA ASN A 482 -11.67 -7.60 15.12
C ASN A 482 -10.78 -8.78 15.51
N ALA A 483 -10.12 -8.68 16.67
CA ALA A 483 -9.53 -9.82 17.35
C ALA A 483 -10.65 -10.76 17.86
N SER A 484 -11.38 -11.41 16.95
CA SER A 484 -12.55 -12.20 17.31
C SER A 484 -12.46 -13.62 16.77
N LYS A 485 -11.70 -14.44 17.52
CA LYS A 485 -12.21 -15.69 18.12
C LYS A 485 -11.14 -16.31 19.04
N ILE A 486 -11.01 -15.77 20.25
CA ILE A 486 -10.54 -16.61 21.36
C ILE A 486 -11.68 -17.58 21.65
N GLY A 487 -11.52 -18.81 21.18
CA GLY A 487 -12.34 -19.93 21.60
C GLY A 487 -12.07 -20.21 23.07
N GLU A 488 -12.86 -19.61 23.96
CA GLU A 488 -13.29 -20.20 25.22
C GLU A 488 -14.46 -19.38 25.76
N THR A 489 -15.51 -20.08 26.18
CA THR A 489 -16.64 -19.50 26.92
C THR A 489 -16.09 -18.80 28.16
N VAL A 490 -15.99 -17.46 28.12
CA VAL A 490 -15.78 -16.67 29.32
C VAL A 490 -17.12 -16.59 30.03
N ASP A 491 -17.21 -17.30 31.13
CA ASP A 491 -18.27 -17.23 32.13
C ASP A 491 -18.56 -15.76 32.48
N GLU A 492 -19.83 -15.35 32.50
CA GLU A 492 -20.31 -13.96 32.72
C GLU A 492 -20.02 -13.40 34.13
N SER A 493 -19.00 -13.91 34.82
CA SER A 493 -18.65 -13.55 36.19
C SER A 493 -17.38 -12.70 36.34
N PHE A 494 -16.75 -12.25 35.24
CA PHE A 494 -15.56 -11.37 35.29
C PHE A 494 -15.76 -9.96 34.72
N VAL A 495 -17.00 -9.45 34.64
CA VAL A 495 -17.26 -8.01 34.46
C VAL A 495 -17.19 -7.33 35.83
N ASN A 496 -15.98 -7.21 36.37
CA ASN A 496 -15.58 -6.28 37.43
C ASN A 496 -14.06 -6.39 37.67
N GLY A 497 -13.29 -5.96 36.68
CA GLY A 497 -11.87 -5.64 36.82
C GLY A 497 -11.65 -4.25 36.22
N MET A 498 -11.14 -3.32 37.01
CA MET A 498 -11.05 -1.88 36.70
C MET A 498 -10.23 -1.56 35.44
N ASP A 499 -10.67 -0.54 34.70
CA ASP A 499 -9.84 0.35 33.89
C ASP A 499 -8.54 0.68 34.64
N ALA A 500 -7.44 0.09 34.19
CA ALA A 500 -6.11 0.36 34.72
C ALA A 500 -5.50 1.57 33.99
N THR A 501 -6.00 2.78 34.25
CA THR A 501 -5.39 4.00 33.70
C THR A 501 -4.24 4.47 34.61
N LEU A 502 -3.00 4.49 34.09
CA LEU A 502 -1.94 5.33 34.65
C LEU A 502 -2.31 6.78 34.34
N LEU A 503 -2.37 7.62 35.38
CA LEU A 503 -2.68 9.05 35.25
C LEU A 503 -1.58 9.88 35.87
N MET A 504 -0.67 10.37 35.03
CA MET A 504 0.44 11.24 35.37
C MET A 504 -0.08 12.66 35.54
N ASN A 505 0.30 13.33 36.61
CA ASN A 505 0.06 14.76 36.78
C ASN A 505 1.35 15.46 37.18
N ILE A 506 1.76 16.45 36.41
CA ILE A 506 2.99 17.21 36.63
C ILE A 506 2.62 18.57 37.23
N PHE A 507 3.16 18.88 38.41
CA PHE A 507 2.94 20.16 39.05
C PHE A 507 4.13 20.57 39.94
N PRO A 508 4.59 21.84 39.85
CA PRO A 508 4.18 22.87 38.90
C PRO A 508 4.67 22.61 37.47
N ASP A 509 3.87 23.05 36.49
CA ASP A 509 4.24 23.21 35.08
C ASP A 509 3.71 24.59 34.61
N PRO A 510 4.56 25.58 34.29
CA PRO A 510 6.03 25.50 34.17
C PRO A 510 6.75 25.25 35.51
N ALA A 511 7.78 24.42 35.47
CA ALA A 511 8.68 24.12 36.57
C ALA A 511 9.87 25.08 36.62
N SER A 512 10.28 25.49 37.81
CA SER A 512 11.48 26.32 38.01
C SER A 512 12.68 25.44 38.35
N ASN A 513 12.86 25.09 39.63
CA ASN A 513 13.95 24.23 40.08
C ASN A 513 13.50 22.79 40.32
N GLU A 514 12.21 22.60 40.60
CA GLU A 514 11.63 21.30 40.91
C GLU A 514 10.22 21.19 40.32
N THR A 515 9.82 19.96 40.00
CA THR A 515 8.42 19.60 39.74
C THR A 515 8.12 18.25 40.38
N SER A 516 6.84 17.99 40.63
CA SER A 516 6.38 16.72 41.16
C SER A 516 5.49 16.02 40.14
N ILE A 517 5.72 14.72 39.97
CA ILE A 517 4.89 13.85 39.16
C ILE A 517 4.09 12.95 40.07
N SER A 518 2.77 13.08 40.03
CA SER A 518 1.84 12.21 40.75
C SER A 518 1.26 11.19 39.78
N PHE A 519 1.15 9.93 40.19
CA PHE A 519 0.58 8.86 39.38
C PHE A 519 -0.16 7.84 40.26
N THR A 520 -1.13 7.15 39.67
CA THR A 520 -1.92 6.11 40.34
C THR A 520 -1.65 4.77 39.70
N LEU A 521 -1.37 3.75 40.53
CA LEU A 521 -1.17 2.38 40.08
C LEU A 521 -2.32 1.48 40.53
N PRO A 522 -2.92 0.70 39.61
CA PRO A 522 -3.97 -0.27 39.94
C PRO A 522 -3.41 -1.57 40.52
N GLU A 523 -2.15 -1.90 40.22
CA GLU A 523 -1.44 -3.08 40.70
C GLU A 523 0.08 -2.84 40.81
N THR A 524 0.81 -3.83 41.31
CA THR A 524 2.25 -3.71 41.55
C THR A 524 2.99 -3.73 40.22
N ALA A 525 3.72 -2.65 39.90
CA ALA A 525 4.41 -2.50 38.62
C ALA A 525 5.81 -1.91 38.77
N MET A 526 6.73 -2.30 37.88
CA MET A 526 8.03 -1.64 37.75
C MET A 526 7.85 -0.33 36.97
N ILE A 527 8.18 0.79 37.59
CA ILE A 527 8.03 2.12 37.02
C ILE A 527 9.38 2.67 36.62
N ARG A 528 9.52 3.00 35.33
CA ARG A 528 10.68 3.71 34.79
C ARG A 528 10.23 5.04 34.21
N GLY A 529 10.85 6.13 34.61
CA GLY A 529 10.47 7.46 34.13
C GLY A 529 11.68 8.31 33.81
N MET A 530 11.60 8.93 32.64
CA MET A 530 12.70 9.57 31.93
C MET A 530 12.24 10.92 31.36
N LEU A 531 13.15 11.89 31.37
CA LEU A 531 12.96 13.22 30.81
C LEU A 531 13.80 13.35 29.55
N TYR A 532 13.19 13.79 28.45
CA TYR A 532 13.81 13.93 27.14
C TYR A 532 13.75 15.38 26.65
N ASP A 533 14.78 15.82 25.91
CA ASP A 533 14.63 17.01 25.06
C ASP A 533 13.85 16.70 23.78
N LEU A 534 13.52 17.74 23.01
CA LEU A 534 12.75 17.62 21.76
C LEU A 534 13.51 16.89 20.65
N SER A 535 14.81 16.58 20.82
CA SER A 535 15.58 15.74 19.89
C SER A 535 15.61 14.28 20.30
N GLY A 536 14.81 13.88 21.29
CA GLY A 536 14.75 12.49 21.78
C GLY A 536 15.94 12.09 22.67
N ARG A 537 16.83 13.02 23.03
CA ARG A 537 17.94 12.72 23.92
C ARG A 537 17.46 12.67 25.36
N ASN A 538 17.70 11.54 26.03
CA ASN A 538 17.42 11.37 27.46
C ASN A 538 18.34 12.28 28.28
N LEU A 539 17.74 13.18 29.05
CA LEU A 539 18.44 14.12 29.92
C LEU A 539 18.54 13.61 31.36
N LEU A 540 17.54 12.86 31.82
CA LEU A 540 17.41 12.44 33.22
C LEU A 540 16.51 11.21 33.34
N THR A 541 16.93 10.19 34.07
CA THR A 541 16.03 9.15 34.60
C THR A 541 15.67 9.52 36.04
N PHE A 542 14.40 9.85 36.28
CA PHE A 542 13.93 10.34 37.59
C PHE A 542 13.27 9.25 38.46
N ILE A 543 12.90 8.12 37.87
CA ILE A 543 12.30 6.98 38.60
C ILE A 543 12.69 5.67 37.89
N ASN A 544 13.05 4.64 38.66
CA ASN A 544 13.33 3.30 38.18
C ASN A 544 13.21 2.29 39.35
N ASN A 545 11.98 2.02 39.77
CA ASN A 545 11.69 1.17 40.94
C ASN A 545 10.32 0.48 40.80
N THR A 546 10.13 -0.61 41.53
CA THR A 546 8.81 -1.25 41.68
C THR A 546 7.97 -0.51 42.72
N PHE A 547 6.70 -0.27 42.39
CA PHE A 547 5.72 0.39 43.26
C PHE A 547 4.52 -0.54 43.46
N GLU A 548 3.98 -0.55 44.67
CA GLU A 548 2.73 -1.22 45.03
C GLU A 548 1.51 -0.44 44.52
N PRO A 549 0.31 -1.05 44.39
CA PRO A 549 -0.89 -0.32 44.00
C PRO A 549 -1.21 0.85 44.93
N GLY A 550 -1.67 1.96 44.35
CA GLY A 550 -2.03 3.19 45.06
C GLY A 550 -1.53 4.47 44.38
N ASN A 551 -1.70 5.60 45.06
CA ASN A 551 -1.22 6.91 44.60
C ASN A 551 0.23 7.12 45.03
N HIS A 552 1.06 7.53 44.08
CA HIS A 552 2.47 7.80 44.27
C HIS A 552 2.82 9.20 43.79
N GLN A 553 3.91 9.74 44.32
CA GLN A 553 4.45 11.01 43.89
C GLN A 553 5.97 10.94 43.89
N VAL A 554 6.59 11.44 42.82
CA VAL A 554 8.04 11.55 42.68
C VAL A 554 8.41 12.99 42.35
N ASN A 555 9.44 13.49 43.03
CA ASN A 555 9.98 14.82 42.79
C ASN A 555 11.15 14.75 41.79
N ILE A 556 11.18 15.72 40.89
CA ILE A 556 12.19 15.85 39.84
C ILE A 556 12.92 17.17 40.05
N ASP A 557 14.24 17.11 40.19
CA ASP A 557 15.14 18.28 40.18
C ASP A 557 15.43 18.67 38.73
N VAL A 558 14.90 19.80 38.30
CA VAL A 558 15.10 20.38 36.96
C VAL A 558 16.02 21.61 36.98
N SER A 559 16.68 21.90 38.11
CA SER A 559 17.58 23.07 38.27
C SER A 559 18.76 23.10 37.30
N LYS A 560 19.14 21.93 36.76
CA LYS A 560 20.23 21.78 35.78
C LYS A 560 19.75 21.58 34.35
N ILE A 561 18.44 21.52 34.14
CA ILE A 561 17.81 21.38 32.83
C ILE A 561 17.58 22.80 32.28
N PRO A 562 18.10 23.17 31.09
CA PRO A 562 17.92 24.52 30.55
C PRO A 562 16.44 24.95 30.45
N SER A 563 16.13 26.25 30.42
CA SER A 563 14.75 26.69 30.15
C SER A 563 14.32 26.22 28.76
N GLY A 564 13.15 25.59 28.66
CA GLY A 564 12.70 24.95 27.42
C GLY A 564 11.51 24.03 27.61
N THR A 565 11.08 23.37 26.54
CA THR A 565 10.02 22.35 26.56
C THR A 565 10.67 20.97 26.51
N TYR A 566 10.17 20.06 27.33
CA TYR A 566 10.68 18.70 27.52
C TYR A 566 9.53 17.70 27.53
N LEU A 567 9.86 16.42 27.33
CA LEU A 567 8.92 15.32 27.44
C LEU A 567 9.26 14.45 28.64
N CYS A 568 8.28 14.25 29.50
CA CYS A 568 8.36 13.33 30.62
C CYS A 568 7.63 12.04 30.24
N LYS A 569 8.39 10.95 30.10
CA LYS A 569 7.86 9.61 29.80
C LYS A 569 7.89 8.77 31.07
N MET A 570 6.83 7.98 31.31
CA MET A 570 6.74 7.00 32.37
C MET A 570 6.20 5.68 31.81
N ASP A 571 6.94 4.61 32.06
CA ASP A 571 6.64 3.25 31.68
C ASP A 571 6.27 2.45 32.93
N ALA A 572 5.14 1.73 32.89
CA ALA A 572 4.60 0.89 33.95
C ALA A 572 4.15 -0.47 33.37
N GLY A 573 5.10 -1.36 33.10
CA GLY A 573 4.85 -2.55 32.27
C GLY A 573 4.41 -2.14 30.86
N ALA A 574 3.26 -2.66 30.41
CA ALA A 574 2.69 -2.35 29.09
C ALA A 574 2.06 -0.94 28.99
N ILE A 575 1.81 -0.27 30.13
CA ILE A 575 1.20 1.06 30.14
C ILE A 575 2.29 2.12 30.05
N ARG A 576 2.19 3.01 29.07
CA ARG A 576 3.10 4.14 28.88
C ARG A 576 2.32 5.44 28.89
N GLU A 577 2.82 6.43 29.62
CA GLU A 577 2.26 7.77 29.64
C GLU A 577 3.36 8.81 29.45
N VAL A 578 3.09 9.79 28.59
CA VAL A 578 4.01 10.88 28.29
C VAL A 578 3.31 12.21 28.48
N LYS A 579 3.94 13.13 29.20
CA LYS A 579 3.47 14.51 29.36
C LYS A 579 4.54 15.52 29.05
N LYS A 580 4.11 16.63 28.44
CA LYS A 580 4.94 17.82 28.28
C LYS A 580 5.29 18.41 29.65
N LEU A 581 6.51 18.91 29.77
CA LEU A 581 6.99 19.70 30.91
C LEU A 581 7.70 20.94 30.37
N VAL A 582 7.29 22.12 30.82
CA VAL A 582 7.99 23.38 30.55
C VAL A 582 8.90 23.70 31.73
N VAL A 583 10.19 23.94 31.48
CA VAL A 583 11.13 24.42 32.49
C VAL A 583 11.43 25.90 32.25
N GLN A 584 11.33 26.71 33.30
CA GLN A 584 11.52 28.16 33.27
C GLN A 584 12.27 28.64 34.54
N HIS A 585 13.56 28.96 34.37
CA HIS A 585 14.43 29.54 35.40
C HIS A 585 14.36 31.07 35.50
#